data_AF-A0A7S3YXE6-F1
#
_entry.id   AF-A0A7S3YXE6-F1
#
_cell.length_a   1.000
_cell.length_b   1.000
_cell.length_c   1.000
_cell.angle_alpha   90.00
_cell.angle_beta   90.00
_cell.angle_gamma   90.00
#
_symmetry.space_group_name_H-M   'P 1'
#
loop_
_entity.id
_entity.type
_entity.pdbx_description
1 polymer ?
#
loop_
_entity_poly.entity_id
_entity_poly.type
_entity_poly.pdbx_seq_one_letter_code
_entity_poly.pdbx_strand_id
1 'polypeptide(L)'
;EYGNIVRETDVKDGEVARYRVMREIMRYLTVLDHEDTEDLLREHLKRQVSGEFKWDTLNTICWAIGSISGMMSEDQESRFLVSNIRDLLNLCETARGKNNKAVIAS
;
A
#
# COMPACT_ATOMS: atom_id res chain seq x y z
N GLU A 1 6.08 2.68 -25.45
CA GLU A 1 5.46 2.10 -24.23
C GLU A 1 6.53 1.36 -23.42
N TYR A 2 7.54 2.08 -22.90
CA TYR A 2 8.83 1.52 -22.49
C TYR A 2 9.02 1.41 -20.96
N GLY A 3 8.05 0.88 -20.21
CA GLY A 3 8.20 0.65 -18.75
C GLY A 3 8.61 1.88 -17.93
N ASN A 4 8.38 3.08 -18.48
CA ASN A 4 8.65 4.35 -17.82
C ASN A 4 7.41 4.76 -17.03
N ILE A 5 7.62 5.31 -15.85
CA ILE A 5 6.55 5.84 -15.00
C ILE A 5 6.10 7.15 -15.64
N VAL A 6 4.84 7.19 -16.05
CA VAL A 6 4.21 8.36 -16.66
C VAL A 6 3.00 8.72 -15.81
N ARG A 7 2.74 10.01 -15.63
CA ARG A 7 1.55 10.49 -14.94
C ARG A 7 0.33 10.25 -15.82
N GLU A 8 -0.59 9.39 -15.39
CA GLU A 8 -1.89 9.21 -16.04
C GLU A 8 -2.82 10.39 -15.67
N THR A 9 -3.49 10.97 -16.67
CA THR A 9 -4.37 12.14 -16.50
C THR A 9 -5.85 11.79 -16.58
N ASP A 10 -6.18 10.62 -17.11
CA ASP A 10 -7.56 10.21 -17.38
C ASP A 10 -8.00 9.16 -16.34
N VAL A 11 -9.10 9.46 -15.64
CA VAL A 11 -9.70 8.55 -14.67
C VAL A 11 -10.83 7.78 -15.35
N LYS A 12 -10.77 6.44 -15.33
CA LYS A 12 -11.83 5.58 -15.91
C LYS A 12 -12.94 5.36 -14.87
N ASP A 13 -14.13 5.89 -15.13
CA ASP A 13 -15.27 5.86 -14.19
C ASP A 13 -15.62 4.46 -13.64
N GLY A 14 -15.52 3.42 -14.48
CA GLY A 14 -15.81 2.04 -14.06
C GLY A 14 -14.78 1.46 -13.07
N GLU A 15 -13.52 1.91 -13.14
CA GLU A 15 -12.46 1.48 -12.22
C GLU A 15 -12.62 2.16 -10.86
N VAL A 16 -13.05 3.42 -10.84
CA VAL A 16 -13.37 4.15 -9.61
C VAL A 16 -14.51 3.48 -8.86
N ALA A 17 -15.58 3.09 -9.56
CA ALA A 17 -16.71 2.40 -8.93
C ALA A 17 -16.28 1.07 -8.30
N ARG A 18 -15.44 0.30 -9.01
CA ARG A 18 -14.89 -0.97 -8.49
C ARG A 18 -14.02 -0.76 -7.25
N TYR A 19 -13.13 0.24 -7.28
CA TYR A 19 -12.30 0.59 -6.13
C TYR A 19 -13.14 0.95 -4.89
N ARG A 20 -14.23 1.69 -5.06
CA ARG A 20 -15.13 2.05 -3.95
C ARG A 20 -15.71 0.81 -3.26
N VAL A 21 -16.22 -0.15 -4.05
CA VAL A 21 -16.78 -1.40 -3.50
C VAL A 21 -15.70 -2.22 -2.79
N MET A 22 -14.53 -2.38 -3.41
CA MET A 22 -13.41 -3.12 -2.80
C MET A 22 -12.96 -2.46 -1.49
N ARG A 23 -12.87 -1.13 -1.46
CA ARG A 23 -12.53 -0.37 -0.26
C ARG A 23 -13.55 -0.56 0.84
N GLU A 24 -14.85 -0.53 0.54
CA GLU A 24 -15.88 -0.78 1.55
C GLU A 24 -15.75 -2.18 2.15
N ILE A 25 -15.56 -3.21 1.32
CA ILE A 25 -15.36 -4.58 1.81
C ILE A 25 -14.12 -4.67 2.70
N MET A 26 -13.00 -4.09 2.28
CA MET A 26 -11.77 -4.10 3.07
C MET A 26 -11.96 -3.40 4.41
N ARG A 27 -12.64 -2.25 4.44
CA ARG A 27 -12.98 -1.55 5.68
C ARG A 27 -13.87 -2.38 6.60
N TYR A 28 -14.87 -3.08 6.06
CA TYR A 28 -15.70 -3.98 6.86
C TYR A 28 -14.88 -5.11 7.49
N LEU A 29 -13.96 -5.72 6.73
CA LEU A 29 -13.06 -6.75 7.25
C LEU A 29 -12.17 -6.22 8.37
N THR A 30 -11.60 -5.01 8.21
CA THR A 30 -10.76 -4.39 9.25
C THR A 30 -11.53 -4.08 10.52
N VAL A 31 -12.80 -3.66 10.42
CA VAL A 31 -13.63 -3.43 11.61
C VAL A 31 -13.97 -4.73 12.34
N LEU A 32 -14.08 -5.86 11.61
CA LEU A 32 -14.34 -7.17 12.19
C LEU A 32 -13.12 -7.72 12.92
N ASP A 33 -11.94 -7.61 12.31
CA ASP A 33 -10.67 -8.02 12.89
C ASP A 33 -9.53 -7.15 12.35
N HIS A 34 -9.20 -6.12 13.12
CA HIS A 34 -8.14 -5.20 12.72
C HIS A 34 -6.75 -5.81 12.96
N GLU A 35 -6.59 -6.76 13.89
CA GLU A 35 -5.30 -7.38 14.19
C GLU A 35 -4.89 -8.30 13.05
N ASP A 36 -5.80 -9.17 12.60
CA ASP A 36 -5.56 -10.06 11.44
C ASP A 36 -5.29 -9.24 10.16
N THR A 37 -6.06 -8.17 9.94
CA THR A 37 -5.83 -7.28 8.79
C THR A 37 -4.44 -6.63 8.86
N GLU A 38 -4.02 -6.17 10.05
CA GLU A 38 -2.72 -5.54 10.26
C GLU A 38 -1.58 -6.53 9.99
N ASP A 39 -1.67 -7.72 10.56
CA ASP A 39 -0.65 -8.75 10.45
C ASP A 39 -0.48 -9.22 9.00
N LEU A 40 -1.57 -9.41 8.27
CA LEU A 40 -1.55 -9.80 6.86
C LEU A 40 -0.89 -8.72 5.98
N LEU A 41 -1.29 -7.45 6.13
CA LEU A 41 -0.69 -6.35 5.38
C LEU A 41 0.79 -6.15 5.71
N ARG A 42 1.15 -6.29 6.99
CA ARG A 42 2.53 -6.22 7.48
C ARG A 42 3.39 -7.35 6.91
N GLU A 43 2.87 -8.58 6.87
CA GLU A 43 3.58 -9.72 6.30
C GLU A 43 3.85 -9.49 4.80
N HIS A 44 2.83 -9.04 4.06
CA HIS A 44 2.97 -8.76 2.64
C HIS A 44 3.98 -7.63 2.37
N LEU A 45 3.96 -6.54 3.14
CA LEU A 45 4.93 -5.46 3.00
C LEU A 45 6.34 -5.95 3.34
N LYS A 46 6.51 -6.72 4.42
CA LYS A 46 7.82 -7.26 4.82
C LYS A 46 8.45 -8.11 3.72
N ARG A 47 7.66 -8.94 3.02
CA ARG A 47 8.14 -9.71 1.85
C ARG A 47 8.65 -8.82 0.73
N GLN A 48 7.97 -7.70 0.46
CA GLN A 48 8.43 -6.72 -0.54
C GLN A 48 9.77 -6.09 -0.12
N VAL A 49 9.92 -5.73 1.15
CA VAL A 49 11.17 -5.16 1.69
C VAL A 49 12.31 -6.18 1.72
N SER A 50 12.03 -7.46 1.94
CA SER A 50 13.04 -8.51 2.04
C SER A 50 13.59 -9.02 0.70
N GLY A 51 13.14 -8.46 -0.43
CA GLY A 51 13.69 -8.78 -1.75
C GLY A 51 12.70 -9.29 -2.79
N GLU A 52 11.41 -9.45 -2.45
CA GLU A 52 10.36 -9.80 -3.43
C GLU A 52 9.75 -8.55 -4.10
N PHE A 53 10.46 -7.43 -4.07
CA PHE A 53 9.99 -6.14 -4.55
C PHE A 53 9.49 -6.22 -6.01
N LYS A 54 8.21 -5.92 -6.19
CA LYS A 54 7.54 -5.75 -7.48
C LYS A 54 6.67 -4.51 -7.41
N TRP A 55 6.70 -3.69 -8.47
CA TRP A 55 5.99 -2.41 -8.49
C TRP A 55 4.50 -2.56 -8.22
N ASP A 56 3.84 -3.45 -8.95
CA ASP A 56 2.39 -3.65 -8.84
C ASP A 56 1.99 -4.20 -7.47
N THR A 57 2.80 -5.10 -6.91
CA THR A 57 2.55 -5.70 -5.59
C THR A 57 2.73 -4.67 -4.49
N LEU A 58 3.81 -3.88 -4.50
CA LEU A 58 4.01 -2.81 -3.53
C LEU A 58 2.86 -1.79 -3.60
N ASN A 59 2.51 -1.32 -4.80
CA ASN A 59 1.43 -0.36 -5.00
C ASN A 59 0.09 -0.88 -4.47
N THR A 60 -0.23 -2.15 -4.76
CA THR A 60 -1.46 -2.79 -4.25
C THR A 60 -1.49 -2.82 -2.72
N ILE A 61 -0.37 -3.14 -2.07
CA ILE A 61 -0.26 -3.15 -0.61
C ILE A 61 -0.41 -1.73 -0.04
N CYS A 62 0.27 -0.74 -0.63
CA CYS A 62 0.18 0.65 -0.19
C CYS A 62 -1.23 1.23 -0.34
N TRP A 63 -1.93 0.91 -1.44
CA TRP A 63 -3.33 1.29 -1.62
C TRP A 63 -4.25 0.60 -0.62
N ALA A 64 -4.01 -0.67 -0.30
CA ALA A 64 -4.76 -1.40 0.71
C ALA A 64 -4.60 -0.72 2.10
N ILE A 65 -3.36 -0.46 2.53
CA ILE A 65 -3.04 0.26 3.78
C ILE A 65 -3.74 1.61 3.84
N GLY A 66 -3.66 2.42 2.77
CA GLY A 66 -4.33 3.72 2.74
C GLY A 66 -5.86 3.62 2.74
N SER A 67 -6.43 2.55 2.18
CA SER A 67 -7.88 2.40 2.04
C SER A 67 -8.60 2.12 3.37
N ILE A 68 -7.89 1.52 4.34
CA ILE A 68 -8.39 1.17 5.68
C ILE A 68 -8.13 2.25 6.74
N SER A 69 -7.63 3.42 6.34
CA SER A 69 -7.37 4.51 7.28
C SER A 69 -8.63 4.91 8.06
N GLY A 70 -8.47 5.12 9.36
CA GLY A 70 -9.53 5.43 10.32
C GLY A 70 -10.36 4.24 10.81
N MET A 71 -10.02 3.00 10.41
CA MET A 71 -10.77 1.80 10.84
C MET A 71 -10.27 1.22 12.17
N MET A 72 -9.23 1.82 12.74
CA MET A 72 -8.56 1.40 13.97
C MET A 72 -8.61 2.53 15.01
N SER A 73 -8.22 2.26 16.26
CA SER A 73 -7.97 3.34 17.21
C SER A 73 -6.76 4.18 16.78
N GLU A 74 -6.74 5.46 17.15
CA GLU A 74 -5.68 6.40 16.78
C GLU A 74 -4.28 5.89 17.19
N ASP A 75 -4.16 5.31 18.38
CA ASP A 75 -2.91 4.75 18.89
C ASP A 75 -2.43 3.54 18.07
N GLN A 76 -3.35 2.68 17.65
CA GLN A 76 -3.03 1.52 16.80
C GLN A 76 -2.63 1.97 15.39
N GLU A 77 -3.44 2.84 14.78
CA GLU A 77 -3.19 3.36 13.43
C GLU A 77 -1.86 4.10 13.37
N SER A 78 -1.54 4.91 14.39
CA SER A 78 -0.25 5.61 14.49
C SER A 78 0.93 4.64 14.51
N ARG A 79 0.88 3.58 15.33
CA ARG A 79 1.95 2.56 15.37
C ARG A 79 2.07 1.81 14.04
N PHE A 80 0.94 1.46 13.43
CA PHE A 80 0.91 0.76 12.16
C PHE A 80 1.54 1.62 11.05
N LEU A 81 1.11 2.87 10.90
CA LEU A 81 1.62 3.80 9.89
C LEU A 81 3.12 4.09 10.09
N VAL A 82 3.56 4.33 11.33
CA VAL A 82 4.98 4.55 11.63
C VAL A 82 5.84 3.35 11.22
N SER A 83 5.36 2.13 11.45
CA SER A 83 6.06 0.91 11.00
C SER A 83 6.14 0.83 9.48
N ASN A 84 5.00 1.02 8.79
CA ASN A 84 4.94 0.91 7.33
C ASN A 84 5.81 1.97 6.64
N ILE A 85 5.79 3.22 7.13
CA ILE A 85 6.61 4.30 6.57
C ILE A 85 8.11 3.99 6.73
N ARG A 86 8.53 3.46 7.89
CA ARG A 86 9.94 3.04 8.09
C ARG A 86 10.34 1.95 7.10
N ASP A 87 9.49 0.96 6.91
CA ASP A 87 9.73 -0.15 5.98
C ASP A 87 9.85 0.35 4.52
N LEU A 88 8.99 1.29 4.11
CA LEU A 88 9.06 1.93 2.80
C LEU A 88 10.32 2.79 2.62
N LEU A 89 10.73 3.53 3.65
CA LEU A 89 11.98 4.31 3.62
C LEU A 89 13.19 3.39 3.48
N ASN A 90 13.25 2.30 4.24
CA ASN A 90 14.32 1.30 4.14
C ASN A 90 14.38 0.67 2.73
N LEU A 91 13.21 0.37 2.14
CA LEU A 91 13.13 -0.11 0.77
C LEU A 91 13.61 0.95 -0.24
N CYS A 92 13.28 2.23 -0.04
CA CYS A 92 13.72 3.33 -0.90
C CYS A 92 15.25 3.55 -0.86
N GLU A 93 15.87 3.35 0.29
CA GLU A 93 17.33 3.43 0.46
C GLU A 93 18.05 2.29 -0.27
N THR A 94 17.53 1.07 -0.16
CA THR A 94 18.15 -0.14 -0.73
C THR A 94 17.85 -0.34 -2.21
N ALA A 95 16.71 0.16 -2.70
CA ALA A 95 16.32 0.07 -4.10
C ALA A 95 17.24 0.89 -5.02
N ARG A 96 17.76 0.24 -6.07
CA ARG A 96 18.59 0.87 -7.09
C ARG A 96 17.74 1.36 -8.27
N GLY A 97 18.12 2.49 -8.86
CA GLY A 97 17.50 3.03 -10.07
C GLY A 97 16.39 4.04 -9.79
N LYS A 98 16.31 5.08 -10.64
CA LYS A 98 15.40 6.22 -10.47
C LYS A 98 13.92 5.81 -10.50
N ASN A 99 13.55 4.88 -11.38
CA ASN A 99 12.17 4.41 -11.49
C ASN A 99 11.72 3.68 -10.21
N ASN A 100 12.55 2.79 -9.65
CA ASN A 100 12.22 2.10 -8.40
C ASN A 100 11.97 3.09 -7.25
N LYS A 101 12.84 4.09 -7.10
CA LYS A 101 12.67 5.14 -6.09
C LYS A 101 11.40 5.97 -6.32
N ALA A 102 11.05 6.24 -7.58
CA ALA A 102 9.81 6.95 -7.91
C ALA A 102 8.56 6.13 -7.57
N VAL A 103 8.56 4.80 -7.79
CA VAL A 103 7.46 3.91 -7.38
C VAL A 103 7.31 3.87 -5.86
N ILE A 104 8.41 3.74 -5.12
CA ILE A 104 8.34 3.61 -3.66
C ILE A 104 7.86 4.92 -2.99
N ALA A 105 8.14 6.07 -3.62
CA ALA A 105 7.78 7.38 -3.10
C ALA A 105 6.41 7.90 -3.58
N SER A 106 5.70 7.17 -4.45
CA SER A 106 4.42 7.60 -5.03
C SER A 106 3.22 7.34 -4.13
#